data_AF-A0A3B3REZ1-F1
#
_entry.id   AF-A0A3B3REZ1-F1
#
_cell.length_a   1.000
_cell.length_b   1.000
_cell.length_c   1.000
_cell.angle_alpha   90.00
_cell.angle_beta   90.00
_cell.angle_gamma   90.00
#
_symmetry.space_group_name_H-M   'P 1'
#
loop_
_entity.id
_entity.type
_entity.pdbx_description
1 polymer ?
#
loop_
_entity_poly.entity_id
_entity_poly.type
_entity_poly.pdbx_seq_one_letter_code
_entity_poly.pdbx_strand_id
1 'polypeptide(L)'
;MTEPKDHCQKRFQAAVDVIQKPSYDVMLRFYGLYKQAVCGPCRRSRPGFWDPVGRYKWDAWSRLGEMSSEAAMTAYVEEMKKVYGQFDRDQTT
;
A
#
# COMPACT_ATOMS: atom_id res chain seq x y z
N MET A 1 1.48 -15.24 41.36
CA MET A 1 0.85 -13.92 41.22
C MET A 1 1.73 -13.09 40.27
N THR A 2 1.55 -13.26 38.96
CA THR A 2 2.36 -12.63 37.88
C THR A 2 1.58 -11.42 37.33
N GLU A 3 1.89 -10.22 37.81
CA GLU A 3 2.79 -9.19 37.23
C GLU A 3 2.13 -8.28 36.17
N PRO A 4 1.96 -6.96 36.43
CA PRO A 4 1.27 -5.98 35.59
C PRO A 4 2.02 -5.53 34.31
N LYS A 5 3.09 -6.23 33.90
CA LYS A 5 3.91 -5.88 32.72
C LYS A 5 3.25 -6.21 31.36
N ASP A 6 2.23 -7.07 31.36
CA ASP A 6 1.58 -7.57 30.15
C ASP A 6 0.71 -6.52 29.43
N HIS A 7 0.14 -5.58 30.20
CA HIS A 7 -0.90 -4.67 29.68
C HIS A 7 -0.34 -3.48 28.88
N CYS A 8 0.86 -2.98 29.23
CA CYS A 8 1.54 -1.91 28.48
C CYS A 8 2.18 -2.45 27.20
N GLN A 9 2.77 -3.65 27.25
CA GLN A 9 3.35 -4.32 26.07
C GLN A 9 2.28 -4.58 25.01
N LYS A 10 1.10 -5.08 25.41
CA LYS A 10 -0.03 -5.32 24.49
C LYS A 10 -0.56 -4.03 23.85
N ARG A 11 -0.70 -2.95 24.61
CA ARG A 11 -1.15 -1.65 24.08
C ARG A 11 -0.14 -1.05 23.12
N PHE A 12 1.15 -1.15 23.44
CA PHE A 12 2.22 -0.72 22.56
C PHE A 12 2.25 -1.57 21.27
N GLN A 13 2.14 -2.89 21.39
CA GLN A 13 2.10 -3.77 20.22
C GLN A 13 0.86 -3.51 19.35
N ALA A 14 -0.31 -3.27 19.95
CA ALA A 14 -1.51 -2.90 19.20
C ALA A 14 -1.36 -1.55 18.48
N ALA A 15 -0.76 -0.54 19.13
CA ALA A 15 -0.47 0.74 18.50
C ALA A 15 0.58 0.59 17.39
N VAL A 16 1.59 -0.24 17.59
CA VAL A 16 2.60 -0.59 16.58
C VAL A 16 1.92 -1.31 15.41
N ASP A 17 1.02 -2.27 15.63
CA ASP A 17 0.32 -3.00 14.57
C ASP A 17 -0.63 -2.08 13.77
N VAL A 18 -1.28 -1.11 14.44
CA VAL A 18 -2.11 -0.08 13.80
C VAL A 18 -1.25 0.88 12.95
N ILE A 19 -0.03 1.20 13.40
CA ILE A 19 0.87 2.15 12.72
C ILE A 19 1.75 1.47 11.67
N GLN A 20 2.11 0.18 11.81
CA GLN A 20 3.39 -0.25 11.27
C GLN A 20 3.45 -0.53 9.78
N LYS A 21 2.36 -0.73 9.08
CA LYS A 21 2.44 -0.81 7.62
C LYS A 21 1.06 -0.58 7.02
N PRO A 22 0.85 0.42 6.15
CA PRO A 22 -0.18 0.24 5.14
C PRO A 22 0.03 -1.14 4.52
N SER A 23 -1.05 -1.93 4.37
CA SER A 23 -0.95 -3.30 3.85
C SER A 23 -0.03 -3.32 2.63
N TYR A 24 0.77 -4.38 2.51
CA TYR A 24 1.69 -4.53 1.37
C TYR A 24 0.98 -4.30 0.03
N ASP A 25 -0.30 -4.67 -0.07
CA ASP A 25 -1.18 -4.41 -1.20
C ASP A 25 -1.39 -2.93 -1.49
N VAL A 26 -1.57 -2.11 -0.46
CA VAL A 26 -1.73 -0.65 -0.56
C VAL A 26 -0.44 -0.03 -1.08
N MET A 27 0.72 -0.43 -0.55
CA MET A 27 2.01 0.04 -1.06
C MET A 27 2.22 -0.33 -2.53
N LEU A 28 1.84 -1.54 -2.95
CA LEU A 28 1.92 -1.97 -4.34
C LEU A 28 0.99 -1.18 -5.27
N ARG A 29 -0.23 -0.85 -4.83
CA ARG A 29 -1.16 -0.01 -5.59
C ARG A 29 -0.60 1.39 -5.81
N PHE A 30 -0.12 2.04 -4.75
CA PHE A 30 0.52 3.35 -4.86
C PHE A 30 1.74 3.31 -5.77
N TYR A 31 2.55 2.26 -5.67
CA TYR A 31 3.68 2.05 -6.58
C TYR A 31 3.24 1.97 -8.04
N GLY A 32 2.22 1.16 -8.35
CA GLY A 32 1.68 1.04 -9.71
C GLY A 32 1.18 2.39 -10.25
N LEU A 33 0.37 3.10 -9.47
CA LEU A 33 -0.20 4.40 -9.84
C LEU A 33 0.88 5.46 -10.05
N TYR A 34 1.86 5.52 -9.14
CA TYR A 34 3.01 6.42 -9.29
C TYR A 34 3.81 6.11 -10.55
N LYS A 35 4.10 4.83 -10.81
CA LYS A 35 4.82 4.42 -12.03
C LYS A 35 4.03 4.75 -13.30
N GLN A 36 2.71 4.58 -13.31
CA GLN A 36 1.87 4.94 -14.45
C GLN A 36 1.82 6.46 -14.65
N ALA A 37 1.70 7.23 -13.58
CA ALA A 37 1.68 8.69 -13.65
C ALA A 37 2.98 9.26 -14.24
N VAL A 38 4.13 8.77 -13.78
CA VAL A 38 5.46 9.29 -14.15
C VAL A 38 6.02 8.67 -15.43
N CYS A 39 5.82 7.35 -15.63
CA CYS A 39 6.42 6.61 -16.75
C CYS A 39 5.41 6.21 -17.83
N GLY A 40 4.10 6.37 -17.61
CA GLY A 40 3.07 5.89 -18.51
C GLY A 40 2.87 4.36 -18.47
N PRO A 41 2.17 3.79 -19.47
CA PRO A 41 1.83 2.38 -19.55
C PRO A 41 3.01 1.41 -19.36
N CYS A 42 2.77 0.31 -18.66
CA CYS A 42 3.79 -0.71 -18.40
C CYS A 42 4.19 -1.44 -19.69
N ARG A 43 5.31 -1.04 -20.28
CA ARG A 43 5.91 -1.69 -21.47
C ARG A 43 7.05 -2.64 -21.15
N ARG A 44 7.33 -2.88 -19.85
CA ARG A 44 8.42 -3.76 -19.42
C ARG A 44 7.98 -5.22 -19.44
N SER A 45 8.91 -6.13 -19.65
CA SER A 45 8.66 -7.57 -19.53
C SER A 45 8.41 -7.97 -18.07
N ARG A 46 7.55 -8.97 -17.86
CA ARG A 46 7.26 -9.51 -16.53
C ARG A 46 8.52 -10.13 -15.90
N PRO A 47 8.87 -9.79 -14.65
CA PRO A 47 9.99 -10.39 -13.95
C PRO A 47 9.88 -11.91 -13.83
N GLY A 48 11.05 -12.57 -13.79
CA GLY A 48 11.14 -14.01 -13.61
C GLY A 48 10.62 -14.50 -12.26
N PHE A 49 10.31 -15.79 -12.16
CA PHE A 49 9.69 -16.36 -10.95
C PHE A 49 10.57 -16.28 -9.69
N TRP A 50 11.87 -16.07 -9.84
CA TRP A 50 12.84 -15.93 -8.75
C TRP A 50 12.75 -14.58 -8.00
N ASP A 51 12.07 -13.57 -8.57
CA ASP A 51 11.83 -12.27 -7.91
C ASP A 51 10.31 -12.04 -7.70
N PRO A 52 9.74 -12.58 -6.62
CA PRO A 52 8.33 -12.40 -6.32
C PRO A 52 7.97 -10.93 -6.06
N VAL A 53 8.86 -10.16 -5.42
CA VAL A 53 8.63 -8.74 -5.10
C VAL A 53 8.55 -7.90 -6.37
N GLY A 54 9.51 -8.09 -7.28
CA GLY A 54 9.49 -7.46 -8.60
C GLY A 54 8.26 -7.85 -9.39
N ARG A 55 7.85 -9.12 -9.34
CA ARG A 55 6.64 -9.60 -10.00
C ARG A 55 5.39 -8.91 -9.48
N TYR A 56 5.23 -8.74 -8.17
CA TYR A 56 4.08 -8.03 -7.61
C TYR A 56 4.04 -6.56 -8.01
N LYS A 57 5.20 -5.88 -7.99
CA LYS A 57 5.33 -4.49 -8.46
C LYS A 57 4.97 -4.35 -9.94
N TRP A 58 5.44 -5.29 -10.76
CA TRP A 58 5.13 -5.32 -12.19
C TRP A 58 3.67 -5.65 -12.43
N ASP A 59 3.10 -6.61 -11.71
CA ASP A 59 1.69 -6.99 -11.82
C ASP A 59 0.81 -5.80 -11.43
N ALA A 60 1.14 -5.06 -10.36
CA ALA A 60 0.41 -3.84 -9.96
C ALA A 60 0.46 -2.74 -11.02
N TRP A 61 1.61 -2.53 -11.67
CA TRP A 61 1.75 -1.54 -12.74
C TRP A 61 1.09 -1.99 -14.06
N SER A 62 1.25 -3.26 -14.44
CA SER A 62 0.66 -3.80 -15.68
C SER A 62 -0.87 -3.85 -15.65
N ARG A 63 -1.47 -4.06 -14.47
CA ARG A 63 -2.93 -4.02 -14.28
C ARG A 63 -3.55 -2.67 -14.62
N LEU A 64 -2.78 -1.58 -14.62
CA LEU A 64 -3.27 -0.25 -15.01
C LEU A 64 -3.38 -0.10 -16.53
N GLY A 65 -2.80 -1.01 -17.32
CA GLY A 65 -2.93 -1.05 -18.77
C GLY A 65 -2.55 0.28 -19.44
N GLU A 66 -3.48 0.80 -20.25
CA GLU A 66 -3.32 2.06 -20.98
C GLU A 66 -3.85 3.29 -20.23
N MET A 67 -3.99 3.21 -18.90
CA MET A 67 -4.38 4.36 -18.08
C MET A 67 -3.46 5.56 -18.34
N SER A 68 -4.04 6.73 -18.62
CA SER A 68 -3.27 7.96 -18.83
C SER A 68 -2.61 8.45 -17.54
N SER A 69 -1.57 9.27 -17.68
CA SER A 69 -0.87 9.85 -16.53
C SER A 69 -1.81 10.65 -15.60
N GLU A 70 -2.73 11.44 -16.16
CA GLU A 70 -3.71 12.22 -15.40
C GLU A 70 -4.70 11.34 -14.63
N ALA A 71 -5.18 10.27 -15.26
CA ALA A 71 -6.06 9.30 -14.61
C ALA A 71 -5.33 8.59 -13.45
N ALA A 72 -4.06 8.23 -13.65
CA ALA A 72 -3.24 7.61 -12.61
C ALA A 72 -2.98 8.57 -11.42
N MET A 73 -2.72 9.85 -11.68
CA MET A 73 -2.56 10.87 -10.62
C MET A 73 -3.85 11.05 -9.82
N THR A 74 -4.99 11.14 -10.51
CA THR A 74 -6.31 11.26 -9.85
C THR A 74 -6.57 10.04 -8.96
N ALA A 75 -6.39 8.83 -9.49
CA ALA A 75 -6.55 7.59 -8.74
C ALA A 75 -5.58 7.49 -7.55
N TYR A 76 -4.36 8.00 -7.67
CA TYR A 76 -3.40 8.06 -6.55
C TYR A 76 -3.94 8.89 -5.39
N VAL A 77 -4.47 10.08 -5.68
CA VAL A 77 -5.05 10.97 -4.66
C VAL A 77 -6.31 10.36 -4.03
N GLU A 78 -7.15 9.71 -4.83
CA GLU A 78 -8.33 9.00 -4.31
C GLU A 78 -7.97 7.84 -3.38
N GLU A 79 -6.99 7.02 -3.77
CA GLU A 79 -6.54 5.90 -2.93
C GLU A 79 -5.90 6.42 -1.64
N MET A 80 -5.16 7.54 -1.72
CA MET A 80 -4.62 8.24 -0.57
C MET A 80 -5.74 8.65 0.39
N LYS A 81 -6.78 9.33 -0.10
CA LYS A 81 -7.95 9.73 0.71
C LYS A 81 -8.65 8.55 1.36
N LYS A 82 -8.76 7.40 0.69
CA LYS A 82 -9.35 6.19 1.29
C LYS A 82 -8.51 5.66 2.43
N VAL A 83 -7.20 5.56 2.22
CA VAL A 83 -6.25 5.07 3.24
C VAL A 83 -6.25 6.00 4.46
N TYR A 84 -6.09 7.31 4.26
CA TYR A 84 -6.12 8.27 5.36
C TYR A 84 -7.51 8.40 6.01
N GLY A 85 -8.60 8.32 5.24
CA GLY A 85 -9.96 8.33 5.78
C GLY A 85 -10.30 7.07 6.59
N GLN A 86 -9.70 5.92 6.27
CA GLN A 86 -9.75 4.73 7.12
C GLN A 86 -8.92 4.92 8.40
N PHE A 87 -7.73 5.50 8.29
CA PHE A 87 -6.92 5.83 9.48
C PHE A 87 -7.66 6.75 10.47
N ASP A 88 -8.50 7.67 9.97
CA ASP A 88 -9.30 8.56 10.83
C ASP A 88 -10.47 7.82 11.51
N ARG A 89 -11.15 6.92 10.77
CA ARG A 89 -12.28 6.14 11.32
C ARG A 89 -11.86 5.10 12.36
N ASP A 90 -10.70 4.48 12.18
CA ASP A 90 -10.21 3.42 13.08
C ASP A 90 -9.67 3.96 14.43
N GLN A 91 -9.53 5.28 14.61
CA GLN A 91 -9.15 5.90 15.89
C GLN A 91 -10.35 6.30 16.79
N THR A 92 -11.59 6.17 16.31
CA THR A 92 -12.81 6.59 17.03
C THR A 92 -13.68 5.46 17.59
N THR A 93 -13.18 4.23 17.69
CA THR A 93 -13.93 3.10 18.31
C THR A 93 -13.11 2.37 19.36
#